data_AF-A0A2V8NB13-F1
#
_entry.id   AF-A0A2V8NB13-F1
#
_cell.length_a   1.000
_cell.length_b   1.000
_cell.length_c   1.000
_cell.angle_alpha   90.00
_cell.angle_beta   90.00
_cell.angle_gamma   90.00
#
_symmetry.space_group_name_H-M   'P 1'
#
loop_
_entity.id
_entity.type
_entity.pdbx_description
1 polymer ?
#
loop_
_entity_poly.entity_id
_entity_poly.type
_entity_poly.pdbx_seq_one_letter_code
_entity_poly.pdbx_strand_id
1 'polypeptide(L)'
;MKRILFLSSLAIAVASVVLLMPAPKSKAMPAACTLTGFFRDGIEMTAAVSNPTSPVTGVVNATGCNIGVYYGPGTSGQVKGAEIFGANYFGVVANGDTDDINLDILNSNIHDIGESPHNGSQHGIGIYWRAFFAGGGVTGRIVGNTITAYQKGGIVTNGTGIQANISDNTVTGDGHVFFIAQNGIQIGYGASASVMRNNVSGNSYKGYPGDGSASGGVLVVGGAGYGTCPDGNDCPYTVNTKINDNVLANNDVGVYLSNVAGDGFSAPATATNIKAVNNTISDDQCFNTSYQAGVSDVGNNDKIINNKISGYAGCITVYNPSGVAIDADTSFTNRPKVHANK
;
A
#
# COMPACT_ATOMS: atom_id res chain seq x y z
N MET A 1 34.71 -28.73 87.92
CA MET A 1 33.49 -29.41 88.40
C MET A 1 32.73 -29.95 87.21
N LYS A 2 32.26 -31.20 87.31
CA LYS A 2 31.52 -31.97 86.30
C LYS A 2 30.32 -31.21 85.71
N ARG A 3 30.04 -31.40 84.42
CA ARG A 3 28.82 -32.10 83.95
C ARG A 3 28.86 -32.38 82.44
N ILE A 4 28.34 -33.55 82.11
CA ILE A 4 28.21 -34.23 80.82
C ILE A 4 26.79 -33.93 80.27
N LEU A 5 26.59 -34.20 78.96
CA LEU A 5 25.34 -34.49 78.22
C LEU A 5 24.69 -33.27 77.52
N PHE A 6 24.09 -33.33 76.33
CA PHE A 6 23.55 -34.43 75.49
C PHE A 6 23.63 -34.02 74.00
N LEU A 7 23.66 -35.01 73.09
CA LEU A 7 23.37 -34.85 71.67
C LEU A 7 21.91 -34.42 71.44
N SER A 8 21.68 -33.55 70.45
CA SER A 8 20.45 -33.57 69.65
C SER A 8 20.73 -33.06 68.24
N SER A 9 20.56 -33.96 67.28
CA SER A 9 20.61 -33.77 65.84
C SER A 9 19.53 -32.82 65.33
N LEU A 10 19.91 -31.83 64.53
CA LEU A 10 18.99 -31.06 63.69
C LEU A 10 19.56 -30.98 62.27
N ALA A 11 18.99 -31.79 61.38
CA ALA A 11 19.26 -31.74 59.95
C ALA A 11 18.55 -30.51 59.36
N ILE A 12 19.33 -29.51 58.94
CA ILE A 12 18.82 -28.36 58.18
C ILE A 12 18.99 -28.70 56.70
N ALA A 13 17.87 -28.96 56.02
CA ALA A 13 17.83 -29.05 54.57
C ALA A 13 18.08 -27.65 53.97
N VAL A 14 19.23 -27.48 53.33
CA VAL A 14 19.53 -26.27 52.55
C VAL A 14 18.81 -26.39 51.22
N ALA A 15 17.67 -25.71 51.09
CA ALA A 15 17.00 -25.52 49.81
C ALA A 15 17.78 -24.48 49.01
N SER A 16 18.51 -24.93 47.99
CA SER A 16 19.19 -24.08 47.02
C SER A 16 18.15 -23.32 46.19
N VAL A 17 17.86 -22.07 46.56
CA VAL A 17 17.11 -21.15 45.70
C VAL A 17 18.03 -20.74 44.57
N VAL A 18 17.90 -21.40 43.42
CA VAL A 18 18.50 -20.95 42.17
C VAL A 18 17.69 -19.74 41.72
N LEU A 19 18.22 -18.54 41.93
CA LEU A 19 17.73 -17.35 41.25
C LEU A 19 17.99 -17.54 39.74
N LEU A 20 16.94 -17.88 38.99
CA LEU A 20 16.94 -17.74 37.54
C LEU A 20 17.06 -16.25 37.22
N MET A 21 18.28 -15.80 36.91
CA MET A 21 18.47 -14.53 36.24
C MET A 21 17.78 -14.60 34.87
N PRO A 22 16.95 -13.61 34.50
CA PRO A 22 16.42 -13.54 33.14
C PRO A 22 17.60 -13.42 32.17
N ALA A 23 17.65 -14.32 31.19
CA ALA A 23 18.62 -14.25 30.11
C ALA A 23 18.58 -12.84 29.48
N PRO A 24 19.74 -12.23 29.18
CA PRO A 24 19.74 -10.98 28.43
C PRO A 24 19.00 -11.22 27.12
N LYS A 25 17.96 -10.42 26.86
CA LYS A 25 17.29 -10.40 25.55
C LYS A 25 18.39 -10.15 24.52
N SER A 26 18.70 -11.18 23.73
CA SER A 26 19.61 -11.07 22.60
C SER A 26 19.12 -9.94 21.72
N LYS A 27 19.90 -8.86 21.59
CA LYS A 27 19.68 -7.87 20.54
C LYS A 27 19.68 -8.65 19.24
N ALA A 28 18.55 -8.66 18.52
CA ALA A 28 18.48 -9.25 17.20
C ALA A 28 19.65 -8.68 16.38
N MET A 29 20.47 -9.55 15.79
CA MET A 29 21.45 -9.10 14.81
C MET A 29 20.66 -8.35 13.72
N PRO A 30 21.09 -7.15 13.29
CA PRO A 30 20.50 -6.52 12.12
C PRO A 30 20.52 -7.53 10.97
N ALA A 31 19.42 -7.63 10.24
CA ALA A 31 19.38 -8.46 9.05
C ALA A 31 20.57 -8.09 8.15
N ALA A 32 21.28 -9.09 7.62
CA ALA A 32 22.34 -8.84 6.66
C ALA A 32 21.72 -8.31 5.37
N CYS A 33 21.65 -6.99 5.24
CA CYS A 33 21.02 -6.35 4.09
C CYS A 33 21.89 -6.53 2.83
N THR A 34 21.28 -7.03 1.76
CA THR A 34 21.95 -7.31 0.48
C THR A 34 21.64 -6.21 -0.52
N LEU A 35 22.65 -5.69 -1.22
CA LEU A 35 22.45 -4.73 -2.31
C LEU A 35 21.60 -5.34 -3.43
N THR A 36 20.67 -4.56 -3.97
CA THR A 36 19.69 -5.05 -4.96
C THR A 36 19.97 -4.58 -6.39
N GLY A 37 20.84 -3.59 -6.57
CA GLY A 37 20.99 -2.85 -7.83
C GLY A 37 19.80 -1.95 -8.19
N PHE A 38 18.74 -1.93 -7.39
CA PHE A 38 17.60 -1.03 -7.57
C PHE A 38 17.86 0.29 -6.84
N PHE A 39 17.66 1.42 -7.53
CA PHE A 39 17.88 2.75 -6.98
C PHE A 39 16.57 3.48 -6.71
N ARG A 40 16.51 4.15 -5.55
CA ARG A 40 15.44 5.08 -5.17
C ARG A 40 16.06 6.25 -4.44
N ASP A 41 15.63 7.47 -4.79
CA ASP A 41 16.12 8.73 -4.18
C ASP A 41 17.65 8.88 -4.18
N GLY A 42 18.31 8.37 -5.23
CA GLY A 42 19.77 8.40 -5.37
C GLY A 42 20.51 7.38 -4.50
N ILE A 43 19.81 6.45 -3.86
CA ILE A 43 20.37 5.43 -2.97
C ILE A 43 20.21 4.05 -3.61
N GLU A 44 21.27 3.24 -3.58
CA GLU A 44 21.16 1.82 -3.91
C GLU A 44 20.44 1.08 -2.78
N MET A 45 19.26 0.55 -3.08
CA MET A 45 18.42 -0.10 -2.08
C MET A 45 19.02 -1.43 -1.64
N THR A 46 18.92 -1.69 -0.34
CA THR A 46 19.26 -2.98 0.26
C THR A 46 18.02 -3.78 0.65
N ALA A 47 18.08 -5.11 0.56
CA ALA A 47 16.98 -6.01 0.93
C ALA A 47 17.39 -7.03 2.00
N ALA A 48 16.48 -7.38 2.90
CA ALA A 48 16.69 -8.46 3.86
C ALA A 48 16.69 -9.84 3.18
N VAL A 49 15.86 -10.01 2.15
CA VAL A 49 15.85 -11.18 1.25
C VAL A 49 15.89 -10.68 -0.19
N SER A 50 16.88 -11.11 -0.98
CA SER A 50 17.07 -10.69 -2.37
C SER A 50 17.05 -11.88 -3.32
N ASN A 51 16.23 -11.80 -4.36
CA ASN A 51 16.08 -12.79 -5.44
C ASN A 51 15.96 -14.25 -4.95
N PRO A 52 15.04 -14.55 -4.01
CA PRO A 52 14.92 -15.89 -3.46
C PRO A 52 14.48 -16.89 -4.53
N THR A 53 15.11 -18.06 -4.54
CA THR A 53 14.82 -19.16 -5.50
C THR A 53 13.77 -20.15 -4.97
N SER A 54 13.32 -19.96 -3.73
CA SER A 54 12.27 -20.75 -3.08
C SER A 54 11.21 -19.81 -2.49
N PRO A 55 9.98 -20.28 -2.24
CA PRO A 55 8.95 -19.44 -1.65
C PRO A 55 9.41 -18.82 -0.33
N VAL A 56 9.20 -17.51 -0.17
CA VAL A 56 9.44 -16.81 1.10
C VAL A 56 8.26 -17.08 2.03
N THR A 57 8.55 -17.67 3.18
CA THR A 57 7.57 -18.04 4.21
C THR A 57 8.14 -17.68 5.59
N GLY A 58 7.30 -17.58 6.62
CA GLY A 58 7.75 -17.24 7.97
C GLY A 58 8.18 -15.78 8.13
N VAL A 59 9.00 -15.50 9.14
CA VAL A 59 9.33 -14.13 9.54
C VAL A 59 10.51 -13.56 8.73
N VAL A 60 10.32 -12.37 8.15
CA VAL A 60 11.34 -11.51 7.55
C VAL A 60 11.38 -10.19 8.31
N ASN A 61 12.30 -10.10 9.27
CA ASN A 61 12.60 -8.83 9.94
C ASN A 61 13.59 -8.03 9.09
N ALA A 62 13.13 -6.93 8.51
CA ALA A 62 13.90 -6.08 7.62
C ALA A 62 14.43 -4.81 8.30
N THR A 63 14.44 -4.77 9.63
CA THR A 63 15.00 -3.65 10.40
C THR A 63 16.45 -3.39 9.99
N GLY A 64 16.72 -2.17 9.51
CA GLY A 64 18.03 -1.75 9.02
C GLY A 64 18.24 -1.91 7.52
N CYS A 65 17.30 -2.56 6.81
CA CYS A 65 17.29 -2.67 5.35
C CYS A 65 16.25 -1.72 4.74
N ASN A 66 16.39 -1.41 3.45
CA ASN A 66 15.40 -0.61 2.74
C ASN A 66 14.19 -1.43 2.29
N ILE A 67 14.42 -2.69 1.97
CA ILE A 67 13.44 -3.61 1.40
C ILE A 67 13.35 -4.87 2.28
N GLY A 68 12.14 -5.38 2.51
CA GLY A 68 11.95 -6.70 3.10
C GLY A 68 12.35 -7.81 2.13
N VAL A 69 11.61 -7.96 1.04
CA VAL A 69 11.85 -8.96 -0.01
C VAL A 69 11.95 -8.29 -1.37
N TYR A 70 13.04 -8.53 -2.10
CA TYR A 70 13.28 -7.99 -3.43
C TYR A 70 13.30 -9.09 -4.50
N TYR A 71 12.54 -8.90 -5.57
CA TYR A 71 12.61 -9.65 -6.82
C TYR A 71 13.03 -8.70 -7.94
N GLY A 72 14.22 -8.93 -8.49
CA GLY A 72 14.77 -8.19 -9.63
C GLY A 72 14.46 -8.82 -10.99
N PRO A 73 14.96 -8.22 -12.08
CA PRO A 73 14.73 -8.69 -13.44
C PRO A 73 15.04 -10.18 -13.63
N GLY A 74 14.14 -10.89 -14.31
CA GLY A 74 14.30 -12.30 -14.68
C GLY A 74 14.09 -13.28 -13.53
N THR A 75 13.68 -12.78 -12.37
CA THR A 75 13.32 -13.61 -11.21
C THR A 75 11.82 -13.88 -11.18
N SER A 76 11.43 -15.00 -10.61
CA SER A 76 10.02 -15.34 -10.39
C SER A 76 9.92 -16.13 -9.10
N GLY A 77 8.79 -16.03 -8.41
CA GLY A 77 8.68 -16.69 -7.12
C GLY A 77 7.35 -16.48 -6.43
N GLN A 78 7.37 -16.75 -5.13
CA GLN A 78 6.20 -16.65 -4.29
C GLN A 78 6.59 -16.15 -2.90
N VAL A 79 5.81 -15.23 -2.36
CA VAL A 79 5.77 -14.88 -0.94
C VAL A 79 4.47 -15.45 -0.39
N LYS A 80 4.53 -16.36 0.59
CA LYS A 80 3.33 -17.05 1.06
C LYS A 80 3.36 -17.30 2.57
N GLY A 81 2.34 -16.83 3.28
CA GLY A 81 2.29 -17.01 4.74
C GLY A 81 3.51 -16.40 5.43
N ALA A 82 4.03 -15.30 4.89
CA ALA A 82 5.17 -14.60 5.45
C ALA A 82 4.69 -13.47 6.40
N GLU A 83 5.52 -13.13 7.36
CA GLU A 83 5.41 -11.93 8.20
C GLU A 83 6.60 -11.03 7.88
N ILE A 84 6.36 -9.86 7.28
CA ILE A 84 7.41 -8.98 6.75
C ILE A 84 7.26 -7.59 7.37
N PHE A 85 8.30 -7.09 8.02
CA PHE A 85 8.22 -5.79 8.71
C PHE A 85 9.57 -5.08 8.89
N GLY A 86 9.51 -3.79 9.22
CA GLY A 86 10.66 -2.99 9.68
C GLY A 86 11.54 -2.40 8.57
N ALA A 87 11.19 -2.59 7.30
CA ALA A 87 11.86 -1.96 6.18
C ALA A 87 11.45 -0.48 6.08
N ASN A 88 12.40 0.42 5.83
CA ASN A 88 12.07 1.86 5.79
C ASN A 88 11.52 2.34 4.43
N TYR A 89 11.70 1.58 3.35
CA TYR A 89 11.17 1.93 2.02
C TYR A 89 10.06 1.01 1.55
N PHE A 90 10.31 -0.30 1.49
CA PHE A 90 9.39 -1.25 0.86
C PHE A 90 9.28 -2.58 1.61
N GLY A 91 8.08 -3.14 1.73
CA GLY A 91 7.90 -4.50 2.26
C GLY A 91 8.35 -5.55 1.24
N VAL A 92 7.66 -5.61 0.09
CA VAL A 92 7.98 -6.51 -1.03
C VAL A 92 8.10 -5.70 -2.32
N VAL A 93 9.19 -5.88 -3.05
CA VAL A 93 9.43 -5.23 -4.35
C VAL A 93 9.50 -6.27 -5.47
N ALA A 94 8.82 -5.98 -6.58
CA ALA A 94 9.08 -6.62 -7.87
C ALA A 94 9.49 -5.55 -8.88
N ASN A 95 10.72 -5.64 -9.37
CA ASN A 95 11.31 -4.69 -10.31
C ASN A 95 11.48 -5.36 -11.69
N GLY A 96 10.40 -5.36 -12.48
CA GLY A 96 10.34 -5.98 -13.82
C GLY A 96 10.72 -5.03 -14.95
N ASP A 97 11.58 -4.03 -14.70
CA ASP A 97 11.96 -3.05 -15.71
C ASP A 97 12.73 -3.64 -16.89
N THR A 98 13.60 -4.62 -16.64
CA THR A 98 14.52 -5.13 -17.67
C THR A 98 14.13 -6.51 -18.20
N ASP A 99 13.45 -7.31 -17.39
CA ASP A 99 13.02 -8.67 -17.73
C ASP A 99 11.76 -9.01 -16.93
N ASP A 100 10.99 -9.97 -17.44
CA ASP A 100 9.73 -10.40 -16.84
C ASP A 100 9.90 -11.02 -15.44
N ILE A 101 8.93 -10.70 -14.57
CA ILE A 101 8.74 -11.29 -13.26
C ILE A 101 7.34 -11.87 -13.17
N ASN A 102 7.23 -13.13 -12.74
CA ASN A 102 5.98 -13.72 -12.27
C ASN A 102 6.06 -13.92 -10.75
N LEU A 103 5.27 -13.15 -10.00
CA LEU A 103 5.31 -13.14 -8.54
C LEU A 103 3.90 -13.26 -7.95
N ASP A 104 3.72 -14.28 -7.13
CA ASP A 104 2.55 -14.42 -6.27
C ASP A 104 2.87 -14.00 -4.83
N ILE A 105 2.10 -13.07 -4.27
CA ILE A 105 2.16 -12.65 -2.86
C ILE A 105 0.83 -13.06 -2.21
N LEU A 106 0.86 -14.07 -1.36
CA LEU A 106 -0.33 -14.79 -0.89
C LEU A 106 -0.39 -14.87 0.62
N ASN A 107 -1.53 -14.55 1.22
CA ASN A 107 -1.83 -14.83 2.63
C ASN A 107 -0.72 -14.39 3.61
N SER A 108 -0.08 -13.26 3.33
CA SER A 108 1.06 -12.76 4.12
C SER A 108 0.65 -11.53 4.92
N ASN A 109 1.35 -11.29 6.02
CA ASN A 109 1.22 -10.11 6.87
C ASN A 109 2.41 -9.18 6.61
N ILE A 110 2.14 -7.97 6.12
CA ILE A 110 3.17 -6.97 5.79
C ILE A 110 2.84 -5.70 6.59
N HIS A 111 3.73 -5.30 7.50
CA HIS A 111 3.43 -4.21 8.43
C HIS A 111 4.67 -3.43 8.88
N ASP A 112 4.46 -2.27 9.51
CA ASP A 112 5.52 -1.39 9.99
C ASP A 112 6.55 -1.08 8.89
N ILE A 113 6.04 -0.60 7.74
CA ILE A 113 6.83 -0.30 6.54
C ILE A 113 6.89 1.21 6.33
N GLY A 114 8.07 1.78 6.52
CA GLY A 114 8.29 3.22 6.49
C GLY A 114 9.24 3.68 7.58
N GLU A 115 9.42 5.00 7.64
CA GLU A 115 10.20 5.65 8.70
C GLU A 115 9.54 5.44 10.07
N SER A 116 10.34 5.30 11.15
CA SER A 116 9.81 5.15 12.50
C SER A 116 10.26 6.31 13.39
N PRO A 117 9.36 7.24 13.78
CA PRO A 117 7.94 7.33 13.43
C PRO A 117 7.68 7.76 11.97
N HIS A 118 6.49 7.43 11.44
CA HIS A 118 6.04 7.87 10.11
C HIS A 118 6.05 9.40 9.99
N ASN A 119 6.38 9.90 8.81
CA ASN A 119 6.46 11.33 8.51
C ASN A 119 6.08 11.62 7.04
N GLY A 120 6.35 12.84 6.55
CA GLY A 120 6.00 13.26 5.19
C GLY A 120 6.93 12.84 4.05
N SER A 121 7.94 12.00 4.28
CA SER A 121 8.97 11.62 3.28
C SER A 121 8.46 10.85 2.06
N GLN A 122 7.21 10.37 2.08
CA GLN A 122 6.62 9.54 1.03
C GLN A 122 7.34 8.19 0.80
N HIS A 123 8.04 7.70 1.83
CA HIS A 123 8.54 6.32 1.88
C HIS A 123 7.45 5.37 2.37
N GLY A 124 7.82 4.11 2.55
CA GLY A 124 6.98 3.09 3.20
C GLY A 124 5.82 2.62 2.33
N ILE A 125 6.11 1.69 1.42
CA ILE A 125 5.11 1.00 0.63
C ILE A 125 5.13 -0.49 0.95
N GLY A 126 4.00 -1.06 1.35
CA GLY A 126 3.90 -2.48 1.70
C GLY A 126 4.31 -3.41 0.55
N ILE A 127 3.64 -3.29 -0.59
CA ILE A 127 3.97 -4.03 -1.82
C ILE A 127 4.17 -3.04 -2.96
N TYR A 128 5.32 -3.08 -3.62
CA TYR A 128 5.63 -2.22 -4.76
C TYR A 128 6.06 -3.02 -5.99
N TRP A 129 5.22 -3.03 -7.01
CA TRP A 129 5.56 -3.57 -8.32
C TRP A 129 5.82 -2.43 -9.30
N ARG A 130 6.89 -2.57 -10.08
CA ARG A 130 7.24 -1.62 -11.13
C ARG A 130 7.73 -2.31 -12.40
N ALA A 131 7.29 -1.82 -13.55
CA ALA A 131 7.80 -2.19 -14.87
C ALA A 131 7.48 -1.07 -15.87
N PHE A 132 8.38 -0.09 -16.01
CA PHE A 132 8.16 1.08 -16.85
C PHE A 132 8.69 0.94 -18.28
N PHE A 133 9.59 0.01 -18.52
CA PHE A 133 10.29 -0.12 -19.79
C PHE A 133 9.76 -1.31 -20.58
N ALA A 134 9.79 -1.21 -21.90
CA ALA A 134 9.23 -2.23 -22.81
C ALA A 134 9.93 -3.61 -22.75
N GLY A 135 11.09 -3.71 -22.09
CA GLY A 135 11.90 -4.93 -22.02
C GLY A 135 11.43 -5.94 -20.97
N GLY A 136 10.55 -5.56 -20.05
CA GLY A 136 10.08 -6.45 -19.00
C GLY A 136 8.69 -6.11 -18.49
N GLY A 137 8.23 -6.94 -17.55
CA GLY A 137 6.91 -6.84 -16.97
C GLY A 137 6.83 -7.48 -15.60
N VAL A 138 5.73 -7.18 -14.89
CA VAL A 138 5.39 -7.91 -13.66
C VAL A 138 3.97 -8.43 -13.79
N THR A 139 3.84 -9.74 -13.60
CA THR A 139 2.55 -10.43 -13.57
C THR A 139 2.43 -11.27 -12.31
N GLY A 140 1.19 -11.59 -11.94
CA GLY A 140 0.91 -12.50 -10.83
C GLY A 140 -0.22 -12.00 -9.95
N ARG A 141 -0.29 -12.53 -8.74
CA ARG A 141 -1.41 -12.34 -7.81
C ARG A 141 -0.95 -11.75 -6.49
N ILE A 142 -1.66 -10.76 -6.01
CA ILE A 142 -1.54 -10.20 -4.66
C ILE A 142 -2.86 -10.53 -3.96
N VAL A 143 -2.91 -11.64 -3.23
CA VAL A 143 -4.18 -12.22 -2.75
C VAL A 143 -4.15 -12.61 -1.27
N GLY A 144 -5.20 -12.25 -0.54
CA GLY A 144 -5.39 -12.70 0.85
C GLY A 144 -4.43 -12.10 1.86
N ASN A 145 -3.70 -11.04 1.49
CA ASN A 145 -2.70 -10.44 2.37
C ASN A 145 -3.34 -9.45 3.35
N THR A 146 -2.69 -9.28 4.50
CA THR A 146 -2.95 -8.19 5.43
C THR A 146 -1.80 -7.20 5.34
N ILE A 147 -2.08 -5.96 4.97
CA ILE A 147 -1.11 -4.88 4.88
C ILE A 147 -1.55 -3.74 5.80
N THR A 148 -0.73 -3.40 6.79
CA THR A 148 -1.06 -2.38 7.81
C THR A 148 0.14 -1.51 8.12
N ALA A 149 -0.05 -0.36 8.77
CA ALA A 149 1.04 0.50 9.24
C ALA A 149 2.12 0.76 8.15
N TYR A 150 1.67 1.11 6.95
CA TYR A 150 2.53 1.56 5.85
C TYR A 150 2.51 3.09 5.77
N GLN A 151 3.64 3.73 5.51
CA GLN A 151 3.72 5.20 5.56
C GLN A 151 3.04 5.90 4.37
N LYS A 152 3.17 5.40 3.14
CA LYS A 152 2.62 6.05 1.92
C LYS A 152 1.64 5.18 1.15
N GLY A 153 1.98 3.91 0.94
CA GLY A 153 1.22 3.03 0.04
C GLY A 153 1.02 1.63 0.61
N GLY A 154 -0.19 1.08 0.54
CA GLY A 154 -0.41 -0.33 0.89
C GLY A 154 0.13 -1.24 -0.22
N ILE A 155 -0.53 -1.19 -1.38
CA ILE A 155 -0.16 -1.90 -2.60
C ILE A 155 -0.03 -0.87 -3.72
N VAL A 156 1.13 -0.82 -4.39
CA VAL A 156 1.38 0.10 -5.50
C VAL A 156 1.92 -0.68 -6.68
N THR A 157 1.27 -0.54 -7.83
CA THR A 157 1.71 -1.12 -9.09
C THR A 157 1.85 -0.03 -10.15
N ASN A 158 3.07 0.25 -10.61
CA ASN A 158 3.34 1.33 -11.56
C ASN A 158 4.06 0.87 -12.84
N GLY A 159 3.57 1.29 -14.00
CA GLY A 159 4.24 1.07 -15.28
C GLY A 159 3.49 0.14 -16.23
N THR A 160 3.70 0.34 -17.53
CA THR A 160 2.99 -0.32 -18.63
C THR A 160 3.22 -1.83 -18.73
N GLY A 161 4.32 -2.33 -18.17
CA GLY A 161 4.63 -3.76 -18.13
C GLY A 161 3.85 -4.54 -17.06
N ILE A 162 2.97 -3.91 -16.29
CA ILE A 162 2.27 -4.58 -15.19
C ILE A 162 0.88 -5.08 -15.57
N GLN A 163 0.62 -6.35 -15.21
CA GLN A 163 -0.72 -6.93 -15.16
C GLN A 163 -0.95 -7.61 -13.80
N ALA A 164 -1.69 -6.96 -12.91
CA ALA A 164 -1.87 -7.41 -11.53
C ALA A 164 -3.29 -7.95 -11.25
N ASN A 165 -3.38 -9.05 -10.52
CA ASN A 165 -4.61 -9.50 -9.87
C ASN A 165 -4.51 -9.22 -8.37
N ILE A 166 -5.29 -8.26 -7.87
CA ILE A 166 -5.26 -7.81 -6.48
C ILE A 166 -6.62 -8.12 -5.86
N SER A 167 -6.70 -9.20 -5.07
CA SER A 167 -7.98 -9.60 -4.51
C SER A 167 -7.95 -10.09 -3.08
N ASP A 168 -9.07 -9.91 -2.38
CA ASP A 168 -9.29 -10.49 -1.05
C ASP A 168 -8.23 -10.05 -0.01
N ASN A 169 -7.59 -8.89 -0.21
CA ASN A 169 -6.63 -8.32 0.74
C ASN A 169 -7.33 -7.42 1.76
N THR A 170 -6.74 -7.30 2.94
CA THR A 170 -7.06 -6.26 3.93
C THR A 170 -5.93 -5.24 3.96
N VAL A 171 -6.22 -3.98 3.65
CA VAL A 171 -5.22 -2.89 3.55
C VAL A 171 -5.66 -1.75 4.45
N THR A 172 -4.92 -1.46 5.51
CA THR A 172 -5.30 -0.45 6.51
C THR A 172 -4.19 0.59 6.70
N GLY A 173 -4.50 1.85 6.40
CA GLY A 173 -3.63 2.98 6.65
C GLY A 173 -3.57 3.35 8.14
N ASP A 174 -3.02 4.53 8.44
CA ASP A 174 -2.82 4.98 9.83
C ASP A 174 -4.05 5.68 10.41
N GLY A 175 -5.16 5.72 9.66
CA GLY A 175 -6.33 6.51 9.98
C GLY A 175 -6.15 7.97 9.58
N HIS A 176 -6.82 8.88 10.30
CA HIS A 176 -6.79 10.30 9.96
C HIS A 176 -5.50 10.99 10.42
N VAL A 177 -4.57 11.20 9.49
CA VAL A 177 -3.22 11.73 9.75
C VAL A 177 -2.99 13.13 9.17
N PHE A 178 -1.97 13.83 9.67
CA PHE A 178 -1.58 15.18 9.24
C PHE A 178 -0.25 15.24 8.48
N PHE A 179 0.44 14.12 8.33
CA PHE A 179 1.81 14.12 7.79
C PHE A 179 1.90 13.68 6.33
N ILE A 180 0.91 12.96 5.80
CA ILE A 180 0.95 12.43 4.43
C ILE A 180 -0.41 11.97 3.92
N ALA A 181 -0.64 12.10 2.61
CA ALA A 181 -1.75 11.44 1.91
C ALA A 181 -1.37 9.99 1.57
N GLN A 182 -1.87 9.04 2.36
CA GLN A 182 -1.72 7.61 2.12
C GLN A 182 -2.63 7.13 0.98
N ASN A 183 -2.16 6.15 0.20
CA ASN A 183 -2.98 5.44 -0.77
C ASN A 183 -3.04 3.96 -0.37
N GLY A 184 -4.25 3.40 -0.25
CA GLY A 184 -4.42 1.98 0.07
C GLY A 184 -3.91 1.11 -1.06
N ILE A 185 -4.57 1.18 -2.21
CA ILE A 185 -4.16 0.49 -3.44
C ILE A 185 -3.98 1.53 -4.55
N GLN A 186 -2.83 1.56 -5.20
CA GLN A 186 -2.55 2.44 -6.34
C GLN A 186 -2.21 1.62 -7.58
N ILE A 187 -2.92 1.91 -8.67
CA ILE A 187 -2.63 1.42 -10.01
C ILE A 187 -2.20 2.62 -10.84
N GLY A 188 -0.92 2.69 -11.20
CA GLY A 188 -0.32 3.89 -11.73
C GLY A 188 0.32 3.72 -13.09
N TYR A 189 0.32 4.83 -13.83
CA TYR A 189 1.23 5.09 -14.93
C TYR A 189 1.28 3.95 -15.96
N GLY A 190 0.10 3.55 -16.45
CA GLY A 190 -0.05 2.55 -17.50
C GLY A 190 -0.20 1.10 -17.02
N ALA A 191 -0.10 0.84 -15.71
CA ALA A 191 -0.37 -0.49 -15.17
C ALA A 191 -1.82 -0.93 -15.46
N SER A 192 -2.05 -2.23 -15.64
CA SER A 192 -3.39 -2.80 -15.75
C SER A 192 -3.66 -3.71 -14.55
N ALA A 193 -4.82 -3.57 -13.93
CA ALA A 193 -5.16 -4.39 -12.76
C ALA A 193 -6.64 -4.77 -12.67
N SER A 194 -6.87 -5.90 -12.00
CA SER A 194 -8.16 -6.29 -11.45
C SER A 194 -8.10 -6.21 -9.93
N VAL A 195 -8.77 -5.20 -9.36
CA VAL A 195 -8.84 -4.91 -7.93
C VAL A 195 -10.20 -5.35 -7.40
N MET A 196 -10.27 -6.51 -6.76
CA MET A 196 -11.55 -7.15 -6.41
C MET A 196 -11.66 -7.61 -4.96
N ARG A 197 -12.80 -7.38 -4.31
CA ARG A 197 -13.11 -7.94 -2.98
C ARG A 197 -12.07 -7.61 -1.91
N ASN A 198 -11.37 -6.49 -2.03
CA ASN A 198 -10.46 -6.02 -1.00
C ASN A 198 -11.23 -5.24 0.07
N ASN A 199 -10.74 -5.27 1.30
CA ASN A 199 -11.15 -4.35 2.36
C ASN A 199 -10.04 -3.30 2.54
N VAL A 200 -10.31 -2.05 2.18
CA VAL A 200 -9.32 -0.97 2.22
C VAL A 200 -9.82 0.16 3.10
N SER A 201 -9.05 0.54 4.12
CA SER A 201 -9.51 1.52 5.09
C SER A 201 -8.44 2.41 5.69
N GLY A 202 -8.89 3.51 6.30
CA GLY A 202 -8.04 4.38 7.11
C GLY A 202 -6.99 5.14 6.31
N ASN A 203 -7.18 5.34 5.00
CA ASN A 203 -6.34 6.23 4.21
C ASN A 203 -6.99 7.62 4.22
N SER A 204 -6.72 8.39 5.28
CA SER A 204 -7.31 9.71 5.42
C SER A 204 -6.27 10.75 5.82
N TYR A 205 -6.17 11.78 5.00
CA TYR A 205 -5.30 12.90 5.22
C TYR A 205 -6.13 14.12 5.57
N LYS A 206 -5.98 14.60 6.81
CA LYS A 206 -6.67 15.81 7.26
C LYS A 206 -6.22 17.04 6.47
N GLY A 207 -4.95 17.05 6.09
CA GLY A 207 -4.34 18.15 5.37
C GLY A 207 -4.38 19.47 6.12
N TYR A 208 -4.07 20.52 5.38
CA TYR A 208 -4.39 21.89 5.75
C TYR A 208 -5.29 22.51 4.67
N PRO A 209 -6.15 23.47 5.03
CA PRO A 209 -7.10 24.03 4.06
C PRO A 209 -6.43 24.51 2.77
N GLY A 210 -6.87 23.96 1.63
CA GLY A 210 -6.42 24.36 0.30
C GLY A 210 -5.11 23.72 -0.17
N ASP A 211 -4.60 22.70 0.53
CA ASP A 211 -3.41 21.95 0.07
C ASP A 211 -3.65 21.08 -1.17
N GLY A 212 -4.92 20.87 -1.55
CA GLY A 212 -5.33 20.11 -2.72
C GLY A 212 -5.04 18.61 -2.66
N SER A 213 -4.62 18.08 -1.50
CA SER A 213 -4.20 16.69 -1.35
C SER A 213 -5.32 15.83 -0.77
N ALA A 214 -5.50 14.62 -1.30
CA ALA A 214 -6.44 13.63 -0.78
C ALA A 214 -5.86 12.22 -0.86
N SER A 215 -6.19 11.41 0.13
CA SER A 215 -5.88 9.98 0.16
C SER A 215 -6.86 9.16 -0.67
N GLY A 216 -6.37 8.11 -1.33
CA GLY A 216 -7.20 7.15 -2.06
C GLY A 216 -7.34 5.82 -1.33
N GLY A 217 -8.55 5.29 -1.22
CA GLY A 217 -8.77 3.87 -0.92
C GLY A 217 -8.22 3.02 -2.09
N VAL A 218 -8.77 3.25 -3.28
CA VAL A 218 -8.20 2.75 -4.55
C VAL A 218 -7.94 3.93 -5.48
N LEU A 219 -6.67 4.25 -5.73
CA LEU A 219 -6.23 5.27 -6.69
C LEU A 219 -5.86 4.63 -8.03
N VAL A 220 -6.42 5.15 -9.11
CA VAL A 220 -5.97 4.88 -10.48
C VAL A 220 -5.42 6.17 -11.05
N VAL A 221 -4.12 6.23 -11.30
CA VAL A 221 -3.42 7.47 -11.64
C VAL A 221 -2.63 7.35 -12.93
N GLY A 222 -2.65 8.36 -13.81
CA GLY A 222 -1.86 8.33 -15.04
C GLY A 222 -2.01 9.55 -15.92
N GLY A 223 -1.24 9.60 -17.00
CA GLY A 223 -1.27 10.68 -17.98
C GLY A 223 -0.18 11.73 -17.82
N ALA A 224 0.03 12.49 -18.89
CA ALA A 224 1.11 13.47 -19.01
C ALA A 224 1.01 14.62 -17.99
N GLY A 225 -0.17 14.87 -17.41
CA GLY A 225 -0.33 15.84 -16.32
C GLY A 225 0.48 15.50 -15.07
N TYR A 226 0.91 14.24 -14.93
CA TYR A 226 1.80 13.78 -13.87
C TYR A 226 3.29 13.85 -14.22
N GLY A 227 3.62 14.41 -15.39
CA GLY A 227 4.99 14.60 -15.86
C GLY A 227 5.61 13.35 -16.45
N THR A 228 6.93 13.25 -16.33
CA THR A 228 7.76 12.23 -16.97
C THR A 228 7.96 11.02 -16.05
N CYS A 229 7.78 9.83 -16.61
CA CYS A 229 8.00 8.55 -15.94
C CYS A 229 9.46 8.10 -16.06
N PRO A 230 9.91 7.06 -15.32
CA PRO A 230 11.32 6.64 -15.29
C PRO A 230 11.94 6.25 -16.64
N ASP A 231 11.11 5.90 -17.63
CA ASP A 231 11.53 5.59 -18.99
C ASP A 231 11.82 6.84 -19.85
N GLY A 232 11.65 8.03 -19.29
CA GLY A 232 11.91 9.31 -19.94
C GLY A 232 10.74 9.82 -20.80
N ASN A 233 9.63 9.08 -20.85
CA ASN A 233 8.42 9.50 -21.57
C ASN A 233 7.41 10.12 -20.61
N ASP A 234 6.44 10.87 -21.15
CA ASP A 234 5.27 11.27 -20.39
C ASP A 234 4.61 10.04 -19.76
N CYS A 235 4.22 10.17 -18.50
CA CYS A 235 3.56 9.09 -17.82
C CYS A 235 2.28 8.68 -18.58
N PRO A 236 2.11 7.39 -18.91
CA PRO A 236 0.98 6.97 -19.72
C PRO A 236 -0.31 6.98 -18.90
N TYR A 237 -1.44 7.10 -19.60
CA TYR A 237 -2.75 6.89 -18.99
C TYR A 237 -2.86 5.46 -18.47
N THR A 238 -3.48 5.32 -17.31
CA THR A 238 -3.83 4.03 -16.71
C THR A 238 -5.22 3.64 -17.18
N VAL A 239 -5.31 2.52 -17.90
CA VAL A 239 -6.52 2.15 -18.66
C VAL A 239 -7.02 0.75 -18.28
N ASN A 240 -8.28 0.47 -18.58
CA ASN A 240 -8.91 -0.85 -18.46
C ASN A 240 -8.88 -1.51 -17.06
N THR A 241 -8.52 -0.75 -16.02
CA THR A 241 -8.54 -1.23 -14.64
C THR A 241 -9.96 -1.52 -14.18
N LYS A 242 -10.14 -2.62 -13.46
CA LYS A 242 -11.44 -3.04 -12.90
C LYS A 242 -11.37 -2.97 -11.38
N ILE A 243 -12.32 -2.28 -10.77
CA ILE A 243 -12.41 -2.06 -9.33
C ILE A 243 -13.81 -2.52 -8.91
N ASN A 244 -13.89 -3.79 -8.48
CA ASN A 244 -15.18 -4.45 -8.29
C ASN A 244 -15.33 -5.04 -6.89
N ASP A 245 -16.53 -4.87 -6.31
CA ASP A 245 -16.95 -5.57 -5.09
C ASP A 245 -16.01 -5.33 -3.88
N ASN A 246 -15.31 -4.19 -3.83
CA ASN A 246 -14.46 -3.82 -2.70
C ASN A 246 -15.27 -3.16 -1.58
N VAL A 247 -14.77 -3.26 -0.35
CA VAL A 247 -15.24 -2.49 0.81
C VAL A 247 -14.20 -1.42 1.13
N LEU A 248 -14.59 -0.15 1.00
CA LEU A 248 -13.69 1.00 1.10
C LEU A 248 -14.21 1.93 2.20
N ALA A 249 -13.55 1.93 3.36
CA ALA A 249 -14.03 2.61 4.56
C ALA A 249 -13.05 3.66 5.08
N ASN A 250 -13.53 4.85 5.43
CA ASN A 250 -12.73 5.90 6.09
C ASN A 250 -11.49 6.28 5.24
N ASN A 251 -11.73 6.46 3.94
CA ASN A 251 -10.74 6.97 3.01
C ASN A 251 -11.24 8.32 2.49
N ASP A 252 -10.35 9.31 2.30
CA ASP A 252 -10.78 10.62 1.79
C ASP A 252 -11.54 10.49 0.47
N VAL A 253 -10.98 9.72 -0.46
CA VAL A 253 -11.65 9.27 -1.68
C VAL A 253 -11.72 7.74 -1.69
N GLY A 254 -12.93 7.18 -1.79
CA GLY A 254 -13.11 5.73 -1.86
C GLY A 254 -12.46 5.14 -3.11
N VAL A 255 -12.98 5.47 -4.28
CA VAL A 255 -12.37 5.16 -5.59
C VAL A 255 -11.96 6.46 -6.26
N TYR A 256 -10.66 6.63 -6.50
CA TYR A 256 -10.10 7.85 -7.07
C TYR A 256 -9.52 7.57 -8.46
N LEU A 257 -10.24 7.95 -9.52
CA LEU A 257 -9.76 7.83 -10.90
C LEU A 257 -9.20 9.18 -11.34
N SER A 258 -7.90 9.24 -11.57
CA SER A 258 -7.19 10.45 -11.94
C SER A 258 -6.25 10.21 -13.11
N ASN A 259 -6.82 10.17 -14.30
CA ASN A 259 -6.08 10.23 -15.55
C ASN A 259 -6.12 11.65 -16.11
N VAL A 260 -4.97 12.32 -16.15
CA VAL A 260 -4.92 13.76 -16.41
C VAL A 260 -4.08 14.05 -17.65
N ALA A 261 -4.62 14.85 -18.55
CA ALA A 261 -3.92 15.31 -19.75
C ALA A 261 -2.75 16.25 -19.38
N GLY A 262 -1.92 16.60 -20.37
CA GLY A 262 -0.70 17.40 -20.15
C GLY A 262 -0.94 18.83 -19.62
N ASP A 263 -2.18 19.31 -19.62
CA ASP A 263 -2.54 20.59 -19.01
C ASP A 263 -2.72 20.52 -17.48
N GLY A 264 -2.68 19.31 -16.91
CA GLY A 264 -2.74 19.08 -15.47
C GLY A 264 -4.15 19.08 -14.90
N PHE A 265 -5.21 19.16 -15.71
CA PHE A 265 -6.59 19.15 -15.21
C PHE A 265 -7.60 18.44 -16.13
N SER A 266 -7.40 18.42 -17.44
CA SER A 266 -8.39 17.87 -18.36
C SER A 266 -8.36 16.35 -18.41
N ALA A 267 -9.52 15.75 -18.67
CA ALA A 267 -9.58 14.34 -19.02
C ALA A 267 -8.81 14.00 -20.30
N PRO A 268 -8.41 12.73 -20.45
CA PRO A 268 -7.80 12.24 -21.69
C PRO A 268 -8.78 12.32 -22.87
N ALA A 269 -8.28 12.64 -24.06
CA ALA A 269 -9.08 12.53 -25.29
C ALA A 269 -9.33 11.07 -25.70
N THR A 270 -8.44 10.16 -25.29
CA THR A 270 -8.55 8.71 -25.51
C THR A 270 -9.28 8.03 -24.35
N ALA A 271 -10.01 6.95 -24.64
CA ALA A 271 -10.80 6.25 -23.64
C ALA A 271 -9.91 5.49 -22.63
N THR A 272 -10.10 5.76 -21.34
CA THR A 272 -9.47 5.05 -20.22
C THR A 272 -10.21 3.76 -19.88
N ASN A 273 -11.54 3.72 -20.04
CA ASN A 273 -12.37 2.51 -19.89
C ASN A 273 -12.25 1.78 -18.53
N ILE A 274 -11.92 2.51 -17.47
CA ILE A 274 -11.90 2.05 -16.09
C ILE A 274 -13.33 1.76 -15.62
N LYS A 275 -13.46 0.76 -14.76
CA LYS A 275 -14.75 0.35 -14.18
C LYS A 275 -14.67 0.35 -12.66
N ALA A 276 -15.50 1.16 -12.02
CA ALA A 276 -15.76 1.15 -10.59
C ALA A 276 -17.18 0.60 -10.36
N VAL A 277 -17.29 -0.67 -9.99
CA VAL A 277 -18.57 -1.39 -9.98
C VAL A 277 -18.82 -2.11 -8.66
N ASN A 278 -20.04 -2.03 -8.12
CA ASN A 278 -20.47 -2.78 -6.93
C ASN A 278 -19.63 -2.55 -5.66
N ASN A 279 -18.87 -1.46 -5.56
CA ASN A 279 -18.09 -1.19 -4.35
C ASN A 279 -19.01 -0.69 -3.24
N THR A 280 -18.72 -1.08 -2.00
CA THR A 280 -19.33 -0.49 -0.80
C THR A 280 -18.36 0.53 -0.22
N ILE A 281 -18.78 1.79 -0.16
CA ILE A 281 -17.95 2.93 0.19
C ILE A 281 -18.59 3.65 1.36
N SER A 282 -17.80 3.90 2.40
CA SER A 282 -18.24 4.66 3.56
C SER A 282 -17.12 5.51 4.11
N ASP A 283 -17.50 6.56 4.81
CA ASP A 283 -16.57 7.37 5.59
C ASP A 283 -17.25 7.74 6.91
N ASP A 284 -16.51 7.74 8.00
CA ASP A 284 -17.02 7.98 9.34
C ASP A 284 -17.05 9.46 9.71
N GLN A 285 -16.24 10.30 9.06
CA GLN A 285 -16.19 11.73 9.34
C GLN A 285 -15.52 12.56 8.23
N CYS A 286 -16.12 13.73 7.98
CA CYS A 286 -15.55 14.73 7.08
C CYS A 286 -14.29 15.40 7.65
N PHE A 287 -13.11 14.83 7.43
CA PHE A 287 -11.84 15.29 7.98
C PHE A 287 -10.96 16.03 6.99
N ASN A 288 -10.92 15.59 5.73
CA ASN A 288 -10.11 16.25 4.73
C ASN A 288 -10.85 17.50 4.25
N THR A 289 -10.29 18.66 4.59
CA THR A 289 -10.91 19.93 4.24
C THR A 289 -10.83 20.25 2.74
N SER A 290 -9.82 19.72 2.05
CA SER A 290 -9.57 19.99 0.63
C SER A 290 -10.54 19.22 -0.27
N TYR A 291 -10.62 17.89 -0.12
CA TYR A 291 -11.46 17.06 -0.99
C TYR A 291 -11.78 15.69 -0.38
N GLN A 292 -13.06 15.32 -0.42
CA GLN A 292 -13.54 13.97 -0.10
C GLN A 292 -14.66 13.58 -1.07
N ALA A 293 -14.64 12.32 -1.50
CA ALA A 293 -15.63 11.77 -2.43
C ALA A 293 -15.82 10.27 -2.23
N GLY A 294 -17.02 9.75 -2.53
CA GLY A 294 -17.18 8.30 -2.61
C GLY A 294 -16.43 7.72 -3.81
N VAL A 295 -16.77 8.22 -5.00
CA VAL A 295 -16.02 7.95 -6.25
C VAL A 295 -15.68 9.28 -6.91
N SER A 296 -14.43 9.47 -7.35
CA SER A 296 -13.98 10.61 -8.16
C SER A 296 -13.46 10.13 -9.51
N ASP A 297 -13.77 10.86 -10.58
CA ASP A 297 -13.41 10.52 -11.94
C ASP A 297 -12.89 11.72 -12.73
N VAL A 298 -11.64 11.61 -13.17
CA VAL A 298 -11.02 12.39 -14.24
C VAL A 298 -10.52 11.37 -15.25
N GLY A 299 -11.28 11.20 -16.33
CA GLY A 299 -11.14 10.05 -17.22
C GLY A 299 -12.06 10.12 -18.44
N ASN A 300 -12.06 9.06 -19.25
CA ASN A 300 -12.80 9.01 -20.51
C ASN A 300 -13.45 7.64 -20.77
N ASN A 301 -14.77 7.66 -20.99
CA ASN A 301 -15.60 6.48 -21.18
C ASN A 301 -15.51 5.49 -20.00
N ASP A 302 -15.29 6.00 -18.79
CA ASP A 302 -15.26 5.24 -17.55
C ASP A 302 -16.68 4.89 -17.10
N LYS A 303 -16.79 3.84 -16.28
CA LYS A 303 -18.07 3.27 -15.84
C LYS A 303 -18.12 3.22 -14.31
N ILE A 304 -19.05 3.98 -13.74
CA ILE A 304 -19.30 4.04 -12.30
C ILE A 304 -20.69 3.47 -12.06
N ILE A 305 -20.78 2.21 -11.63
CA ILE A 305 -22.04 1.44 -11.66
C ILE A 305 -22.32 0.78 -10.32
N ASN A 306 -23.52 0.96 -9.76
CA ASN A 306 -24.02 0.21 -8.60
C ASN A 306 -23.09 0.26 -7.37
N ASN A 307 -22.36 1.35 -7.17
CA ASN A 307 -21.58 1.57 -5.94
C ASN A 307 -22.53 2.03 -4.84
N LYS A 308 -22.42 1.43 -3.64
CA LYS A 308 -23.18 1.81 -2.45
C LYS A 308 -22.34 2.76 -1.63
N ILE A 309 -22.78 4.01 -1.48
CA ILE A 309 -22.02 5.08 -0.84
C ILE A 309 -22.82 5.58 0.38
N SER A 310 -22.16 5.74 1.52
CA SER A 310 -22.82 6.07 2.79
C SER A 310 -21.91 6.81 3.77
N GLY A 311 -22.47 7.28 4.89
CA GLY A 311 -21.72 8.05 5.89
C GLY A 311 -21.32 9.44 5.38
N TYR A 312 -20.09 9.84 5.63
CA TYR A 312 -19.51 11.12 5.21
C TYR A 312 -18.76 11.07 3.89
N ALA A 313 -18.85 9.95 3.14
CA ALA A 313 -18.20 9.83 1.84
C ALA A 313 -18.84 10.83 0.86
N GLY A 314 -18.07 11.85 0.44
CA GLY A 314 -18.61 12.97 -0.34
C GLY A 314 -19.21 14.11 0.50
N CYS A 315 -18.74 14.31 1.72
CA CYS A 315 -19.20 15.40 2.58
C CYS A 315 -18.91 16.79 1.99
N ILE A 316 -19.76 17.75 2.37
CA ILE A 316 -19.62 19.17 2.03
C ILE A 316 -18.83 19.87 3.13
N THR A 317 -17.80 20.63 2.77
CA THR A 317 -17.10 21.56 3.68
C THR A 317 -17.09 22.97 3.09
N VAL A 318 -16.66 23.96 3.88
CA VAL A 318 -16.47 25.34 3.36
C VAL A 318 -15.41 25.42 2.25
N TYR A 319 -14.52 24.42 2.16
CA TYR A 319 -13.46 24.31 1.16
C TYR A 319 -13.75 23.24 0.09
N ASN A 320 -14.71 22.35 0.34
CA ASN A 320 -15.34 21.43 -0.60
C ASN A 320 -16.86 21.72 -0.66
N PRO A 321 -17.27 22.88 -1.21
CA PRO A 321 -18.68 23.31 -1.19
C PRO A 321 -19.59 22.40 -2.01
N SER A 322 -19.00 21.55 -2.85
CA SER A 322 -19.72 20.72 -3.81
C SER A 322 -19.95 19.29 -3.34
N GLY A 323 -19.36 18.86 -2.21
CA GLY A 323 -19.44 17.52 -1.59
C GLY A 323 -20.19 16.44 -2.38
N VAL A 324 -19.45 15.45 -2.87
CA VAL A 324 -19.87 14.59 -3.97
C VAL A 324 -19.77 13.11 -3.60
N ALA A 325 -20.93 12.45 -3.45
CA ALA A 325 -20.96 10.98 -3.31
C ALA A 325 -20.33 10.33 -4.55
N ILE A 326 -20.63 10.85 -5.74
CA ILE A 326 -19.95 10.53 -6.99
C ILE A 326 -19.60 11.84 -7.69
N ASP A 327 -18.31 12.08 -7.90
CA ASP A 327 -17.75 13.17 -8.68
C ASP A 327 -17.31 12.65 -10.04
N ALA A 328 -18.08 13.00 -11.06
CA ALA A 328 -17.67 12.81 -12.45
C ALA A 328 -18.06 14.10 -13.16
N ASP A 329 -17.37 15.19 -12.83
CA ASP A 329 -17.58 16.47 -13.48
C ASP A 329 -17.33 16.31 -14.98
N THR A 330 -18.37 16.55 -15.78
CA THR A 330 -18.32 16.45 -17.24
C THR A 330 -17.38 17.47 -17.91
N SER A 331 -16.94 18.49 -17.17
CA SER A 331 -15.90 19.40 -17.66
C SER A 331 -14.49 18.80 -17.55
N PHE A 332 -14.28 17.88 -16.59
CA PHE A 332 -13.02 17.17 -16.37
C PHE A 332 -13.06 15.71 -16.82
N THR A 333 -14.19 15.21 -17.31
CA THR A 333 -14.36 13.85 -17.85
C THR A 333 -14.91 13.87 -19.27
N ASN A 334 -14.43 12.97 -20.12
CA ASN A 334 -14.95 12.83 -21.48
C ASN A 334 -15.86 11.60 -21.57
N ARG A 335 -17.17 11.82 -21.64
CA ARG A 335 -18.21 10.76 -21.72
C ARG A 335 -18.22 9.79 -20.52
N PRO A 336 -18.25 10.27 -19.26
CA PRO A 336 -18.41 9.37 -18.12
C PRO A 336 -19.77 8.64 -18.20
N LYS A 337 -19.81 7.36 -17.82
CA LYS A 337 -21.05 6.59 -17.69
C LYS A 337 -21.33 6.35 -16.21
N VAL A 338 -22.12 7.24 -15.63
CA VAL A 338 -22.55 7.17 -14.23
C VAL A 338 -23.90 6.44 -14.14
N HIS A 339 -23.89 5.26 -13.54
CA HIS A 339 -25.07 4.48 -13.16
C HIS A 339 -25.08 4.32 -11.63
N ALA A 340 -25.06 5.45 -10.93
CA ALA A 340 -25.35 5.50 -9.51
C ALA A 340 -26.78 4.99 -9.29
N ASN A 341 -27.00 4.14 -8.29
CA ASN A 341 -28.36 3.76 -7.89
C ASN A 341 -29.05 5.01 -7.35
N LYS A 342 -29.89 5.65 -8.18
CA LYS A 342 -30.98 6.47 -7.68
C LYS A 342 -32.11 5.57 -7.22
#